data_AF-A0A947HQD0-F1
#
_entry.id   AF-A0A947HQD0-F1
#
_cell.length_a   1.000
_cell.length_b   1.000
_cell.length_c   1.000
_cell.angle_alpha   90.00
_cell.angle_beta   90.00
_cell.angle_gamma   90.00
#
_symmetry.space_group_name_H-M   'P 1'
#
loop_
_entity.id
_entity.type
_entity.pdbx_description
1 polymer ?
#
loop_
_entity_poly.entity_id
_entity_poly.type
_entity_poly.pdbx_seq_one_letter_code
_entity_poly.pdbx_strand_id
1 'polypeptide(L)'
;MRFAFKSLLVLVLACAEPPNFDPDVSAAYRSFVDAVRAKDGAKLWEMTPEPARKTLKELYVEVRDVVSAASAGYPEVDRVAALASLGSSLVEGARDERDFFLALLDFSRVKFDAAADAGMAIEALAVQGDEASLTTRAGEVFRFVKEGGAWKSTAIQAQLDLNPTFKRLRANLAVARANLESWDKAAQETTDRSKPEGAFNVFFESVKRGARVMVYELLSPASKEPIKKAVASLKLYQASLEKRFPALPARQALLAERKFAWAERVGDEKAFFAGLWDTGALAADLPIGATATIESVENQGTEKASVVVKLDGNARTFVMTRDDTKRWGYAGLEATLEREGLRRVEAEMRHLDTLPAAPAP
;
A
#
# COMPACT_ATOMS: atom_id res chain seq x y z
N MET A 1 22.20 -5.09 -20.61
CA MET A 1 22.18 -5.18 -22.09
C MET A 1 23.60 -4.95 -22.60
N ARG A 2 24.17 -5.90 -23.33
CA ARG A 2 25.50 -5.78 -23.95
C ARG A 2 25.29 -5.39 -25.41
N PHE A 3 25.92 -4.30 -25.85
CA PHE A 3 26.14 -4.04 -27.26
C PHE A 3 27.64 -3.97 -27.52
N ALA A 4 28.08 -4.76 -28.50
CA ALA A 4 29.43 -4.77 -29.03
C ALA A 4 29.52 -3.73 -30.15
N PHE A 5 30.57 -2.90 -30.14
CA PHE A 5 31.03 -2.22 -31.35
C PHE A 5 32.56 -2.28 -31.42
N LYS A 6 33.05 -2.65 -32.60
CA LYS A 6 34.45 -2.87 -32.96
C LYS A 6 35.19 -1.53 -33.13
N SER A 7 36.43 -1.54 -32.66
CA SER A 7 37.59 -0.71 -33.00
C SER A 7 37.37 0.53 -33.87
N LEU A 8 37.59 1.71 -33.29
CA LEU A 8 37.96 2.93 -34.01
C LEU A 8 39.34 3.39 -33.52
N LEU A 9 40.24 3.61 -34.47
CA LEU A 9 41.61 4.07 -34.33
C LEU A 9 41.63 5.48 -33.71
N VAL A 10 42.20 5.64 -32.51
CA VAL A 10 42.40 6.96 -31.88
C VAL A 10 43.68 7.58 -32.41
N LEU A 11 43.55 8.43 -33.42
CA LEU A 11 44.58 9.42 -33.76
C LEU A 11 44.50 10.54 -32.72
N VAL A 12 45.52 10.62 -31.87
CA VAL A 12 45.76 11.75 -30.96
C VAL A 12 46.10 12.96 -31.83
N LEU A 13 45.09 13.78 -32.10
CA LEU A 13 45.22 15.12 -32.65
C LEU A 13 44.76 16.12 -31.59
N ALA A 14 45.53 17.20 -31.48
CA ALA A 14 45.44 18.31 -30.53
C ALA A 14 44.04 18.63 -29.97
N CYS A 15 44.00 19.08 -28.71
CA CYS A 15 42.87 19.73 -28.05
C CYS A 15 42.41 21.00 -28.80
N ALA A 16 41.81 20.83 -29.97
CA ALA A 16 40.96 21.82 -30.59
C ALA A 16 39.58 21.64 -29.94
N GLU A 17 39.10 22.70 -29.29
CA GLU A 17 37.70 22.74 -28.83
C GLU A 17 36.79 22.40 -30.03
N PRO A 18 35.83 21.47 -29.85
CA PRO A 18 34.98 21.03 -30.95
C PRO A 18 34.26 22.24 -31.55
N PRO A 19 34.10 22.32 -32.88
CA PRO A 19 33.74 23.54 -33.62
C PRO A 19 32.34 24.14 -33.33
N ASN A 20 31.59 23.61 -32.36
CA ASN A 20 30.27 24.09 -31.92
C ASN A 20 30.16 24.14 -30.38
N PHE A 21 31.23 24.57 -29.71
CA PHE A 21 31.23 24.72 -28.26
C PHE A 21 30.52 26.03 -27.85
N ASP A 22 29.26 25.93 -27.41
CA ASP A 22 28.53 27.03 -26.77
C ASP A 22 28.87 27.07 -25.27
N PRO A 23 29.52 28.14 -24.77
CA PRO A 23 29.92 28.24 -23.38
C PRO A 23 28.73 28.36 -22.42
N ASP A 24 27.60 28.90 -22.86
CA ASP A 24 26.40 29.09 -22.04
C ASP A 24 25.70 27.75 -21.79
N VAL A 25 25.61 26.89 -22.82
CA VAL A 25 25.07 25.52 -22.65
C VAL A 25 25.97 24.71 -21.73
N SER A 26 27.29 24.82 -21.90
CA SER A 26 28.26 24.13 -21.05
C SER A 26 28.18 24.59 -19.59
N ALA A 27 27.99 25.88 -19.35
CA ALA A 27 27.77 26.45 -18.03
C ALA A 27 26.45 25.96 -17.41
N ALA A 28 25.37 25.92 -18.20
CA ALA A 28 24.09 25.39 -17.75
C ALA A 28 24.17 23.90 -17.40
N TYR A 29 24.87 23.09 -18.19
CA TYR A 29 25.11 21.68 -17.86
C TYR A 29 25.89 21.52 -16.55
N ARG A 30 26.99 22.26 -16.36
CA ARG A 30 27.74 22.23 -15.09
C ARG A 30 26.88 22.64 -13.91
N SER A 31 26.10 23.72 -14.04
CA SER A 31 25.17 24.16 -12.99
C SER A 31 24.12 23.09 -12.66
N PHE A 32 23.67 22.31 -13.65
CA PHE A 32 22.72 21.22 -13.42
C PHE A 32 23.38 20.09 -12.63
N VAL A 33 24.57 19.64 -13.06
CA VAL A 33 25.33 18.58 -12.38
C VAL A 33 25.66 18.99 -10.95
N ASP A 34 26.10 20.23 -10.74
CA ASP A 34 26.41 20.77 -9.42
C ASP A 34 25.17 20.84 -8.53
N ALA A 35 24.01 21.24 -9.07
CA ALA A 35 22.75 21.22 -8.33
C ALA A 35 22.34 19.80 -7.92
N VAL A 36 22.49 18.80 -8.80
CA VAL A 36 22.24 17.39 -8.47
C VAL A 36 23.22 16.90 -7.39
N ARG A 37 24.51 17.23 -7.50
CA ARG A 37 25.55 16.85 -6.53
C ARG A 37 25.32 17.47 -5.16
N ALA A 38 24.98 18.76 -5.13
CA ALA A 38 24.68 19.52 -3.92
C ALA A 38 23.29 19.18 -3.33
N LYS A 39 22.48 18.37 -4.04
CA LYS A 39 21.09 18.07 -3.68
C LYS A 39 20.23 19.34 -3.58
N ASP A 40 20.55 20.34 -4.41
CA ASP A 40 19.88 21.63 -4.44
C ASP A 40 18.63 21.56 -5.33
N GLY A 41 17.54 21.06 -4.74
CA GLY A 41 16.26 20.97 -5.42
C GLY A 41 15.70 22.33 -5.84
N ALA A 42 16.01 23.41 -5.13
CA ALA A 42 15.58 24.76 -5.51
C ALA A 42 16.22 25.17 -6.83
N LYS A 43 17.52 24.91 -7.00
CA LYS A 43 18.21 25.17 -8.25
C LYS A 43 17.71 24.28 -9.39
N LEU A 44 17.47 23.00 -9.12
CA LEU A 44 16.89 22.10 -10.13
C LEU A 44 15.51 22.58 -10.62
N TRP A 45 14.67 23.11 -9.71
CA TRP A 45 13.39 23.71 -10.08
C TRP A 45 13.58 24.92 -11.01
N GLU A 46 14.50 25.83 -10.69
CA GLU A 46 14.82 27.00 -11.54
C GLU A 46 15.28 26.61 -12.95
N MET A 47 16.03 25.50 -13.04
CA MET A 47 16.56 24.96 -14.29
C MET A 47 15.57 24.07 -15.05
N THR A 48 14.37 23.84 -14.50
CA THR A 48 13.30 23.06 -15.13
C THR A 48 12.52 23.95 -16.11
N PRO A 49 12.33 23.53 -17.37
CA PRO A 49 11.60 24.30 -18.37
C PRO A 49 10.09 24.36 -18.08
N GLU A 50 9.43 25.36 -18.64
CA GLU A 50 8.02 25.65 -18.33
C GLU A 50 7.05 24.48 -18.62
N PRO A 51 7.19 23.70 -19.72
CA PRO A 51 6.35 22.53 -19.97
C PRO A 51 6.41 21.48 -18.85
N ALA A 52 7.60 21.28 -18.26
CA ALA A 52 7.79 20.34 -17.16
C ALA A 52 7.18 20.86 -15.85
N ARG A 53 7.32 22.16 -15.57
CA ARG A 53 6.65 22.80 -14.42
C ARG A 53 5.14 22.73 -14.53
N LYS A 54 4.58 22.95 -15.72
CA LYS A 54 3.15 22.79 -15.99
C LYS A 54 2.69 21.36 -15.71
N THR A 55 3.43 20.36 -16.20
CA THR A 55 3.14 18.94 -15.94
C THR A 55 3.17 18.61 -14.44
N LEU A 56 4.15 19.15 -13.71
CA LEU A 56 4.26 18.97 -12.25
C LEU A 56 3.11 19.64 -11.50
N LYS A 57 2.68 20.82 -11.94
CA LYS A 57 1.53 21.52 -11.38
C LYS A 57 0.22 20.76 -11.58
N GLU A 58 -0.01 20.25 -12.79
CA GLU A 58 -1.18 19.42 -13.10
C GLU A 58 -1.21 18.17 -12.22
N LEU A 59 -0.05 17.49 -12.09
CA LEU A 59 0.09 16.31 -11.23
C LEU A 59 -0.12 16.65 -9.75
N TYR A 60 0.43 17.77 -9.26
CA TYR A 60 0.24 18.23 -7.88
C TYR A 60 -1.25 18.45 -7.56
N VAL A 61 -1.95 19.20 -8.41
CA VAL A 61 -3.39 19.46 -8.25
C VAL A 61 -4.16 18.14 -8.26
N GLU A 62 -3.87 17.26 -9.22
CA GLU A 62 -4.52 15.96 -9.33
C GLU A 62 -4.30 15.07 -8.09
N VAL A 63 -3.06 14.95 -7.60
CA VAL A 63 -2.76 14.17 -6.38
C VAL A 63 -3.50 14.76 -5.19
N ARG A 64 -3.40 16.07 -4.98
CA ARG A 64 -4.03 16.77 -3.85
C ARG A 64 -5.55 16.58 -3.85
N ASP A 65 -6.18 16.75 -4.99
CA ASP A 65 -7.64 16.67 -5.11
C ASP A 65 -8.13 15.23 -4.89
N VAL A 66 -7.45 14.22 -5.46
CA VAL A 66 -7.80 12.81 -5.26
C VAL A 66 -7.52 12.36 -3.82
N VAL A 67 -6.41 12.80 -3.22
CA VAL A 67 -6.09 12.53 -1.80
C VAL A 67 -7.15 13.14 -0.88
N SER A 68 -7.58 14.38 -1.14
CA SER A 68 -8.66 15.03 -0.39
C SER A 68 -9.98 14.27 -0.51
N ALA A 69 -10.37 13.92 -1.74
CA ALA A 69 -11.58 13.16 -1.99
C ALA A 69 -11.53 11.75 -1.39
N ALA A 70 -10.37 11.07 -1.46
CA ALA A 70 -10.16 9.77 -0.83
C ALA A 70 -10.22 9.85 0.70
N SER A 71 -9.64 10.90 1.30
CA SER A 71 -9.71 11.13 2.74
C SER A 71 -11.15 11.31 3.23
N ALA A 72 -12.00 11.98 2.44
CA ALA A 72 -13.41 12.17 2.75
C ALA A 72 -14.28 10.93 2.44
N GLY A 73 -14.03 10.29 1.29
CA GLY A 73 -14.94 9.30 0.70
C GLY A 73 -14.61 7.84 0.97
N TYR A 74 -13.34 7.49 1.23
CA TYR A 74 -12.98 6.11 1.54
C TYR A 74 -13.41 5.75 2.97
N PRO A 75 -13.82 4.50 3.23
CA PRO A 75 -14.09 4.05 4.57
C PRO A 75 -12.79 4.03 5.35
N GLU A 76 -12.87 4.34 6.64
CA GLU A 76 -11.73 4.50 7.54
C GLU A 76 -10.71 3.36 7.45
N VAL A 77 -11.21 2.16 7.17
CA VAL A 77 -10.45 0.91 7.11
C VAL A 77 -9.56 0.78 5.86
N ASP A 78 -10.02 1.28 4.72
CA ASP A 78 -9.26 1.26 3.46
C ASP A 78 -8.50 2.58 3.25
N ARG A 79 -8.90 3.64 3.97
CA ARG A 79 -8.40 5.00 3.79
C ARG A 79 -6.89 5.12 3.96
N VAL A 80 -6.31 4.54 5.00
CA VAL A 80 -4.85 4.66 5.27
C VAL A 80 -4.03 4.06 4.13
N ALA A 81 -4.37 2.85 3.68
CA ALA A 81 -3.67 2.18 2.59
C ALA A 81 -3.89 2.90 1.24
N ALA A 82 -5.13 3.35 0.99
CA ALA A 82 -5.46 4.12 -0.21
C ALA A 82 -4.65 5.43 -0.26
N LEU A 83 -4.67 6.23 0.80
CA LEU A 83 -3.93 7.48 0.90
C LEU A 83 -2.42 7.27 0.70
N ALA A 84 -1.84 6.22 1.26
CA ALA A 84 -0.43 5.88 1.04
C ALA A 84 -0.14 5.60 -0.44
N SER A 85 -0.98 4.78 -1.10
CA SER A 85 -0.81 4.44 -2.53
C SER A 85 -1.05 5.60 -3.50
N LEU A 86 -1.79 6.62 -3.06
CA LEU A 86 -2.08 7.84 -3.81
C LEU A 86 -1.01 8.92 -3.64
N GLY A 87 0.02 8.66 -2.83
CA GLY A 87 1.10 9.60 -2.58
C GLY A 87 0.68 10.75 -1.66
N SER A 88 -0.18 10.50 -0.67
CA SER A 88 -0.57 11.51 0.33
C SER A 88 0.64 12.19 0.99
N SER A 89 1.72 11.45 1.25
CA SER A 89 2.95 12.00 1.81
C SER A 89 3.67 13.00 0.90
N LEU A 90 3.38 13.02 -0.41
CA LEU A 90 3.96 13.97 -1.36
C LEU A 90 3.26 15.33 -1.30
N VAL A 91 1.99 15.35 -0.89
CA VAL A 91 1.17 16.57 -0.76
C VAL A 91 0.99 17.00 0.68
N GLU A 92 1.37 16.16 1.64
CA GLU A 92 1.40 16.50 3.07
C GLU A 92 2.46 17.57 3.35
N GLY A 93 2.00 18.78 3.65
CA GLY A 93 2.88 19.93 3.92
C GLY A 93 3.39 20.67 2.69
N ALA A 94 3.16 20.16 1.48
CA ALA A 94 3.46 20.88 0.24
C ALA A 94 2.45 22.03 0.05
N ARG A 95 2.94 23.25 -0.16
CA ARG A 95 2.09 24.44 -0.35
C ARG A 95 1.77 24.66 -1.82
N ASP A 96 2.70 24.32 -2.70
CA ASP A 96 2.63 24.54 -4.14
C ASP A 96 3.33 23.43 -4.94
N GLU A 97 3.32 23.56 -6.26
CA GLU A 97 3.97 22.61 -7.19
C GLU A 97 5.48 22.51 -7.02
N ARG A 98 6.13 23.54 -6.46
CA ARG A 98 7.57 23.52 -6.18
C ARG A 98 7.85 22.64 -4.97
N ASP A 99 7.12 22.79 -3.88
CA ASP A 99 7.25 21.92 -2.71
C ASP A 99 6.97 20.46 -3.08
N PHE A 100 5.94 20.22 -3.90
CA PHE A 100 5.63 18.90 -4.43
C PHE A 100 6.78 18.32 -5.26
N PHE A 101 7.39 19.12 -6.14
CA PHE A 101 8.58 18.71 -6.87
C PHE A 101 9.75 18.34 -5.94
N LEU A 102 9.99 19.13 -4.90
CA LEU A 102 11.04 18.82 -3.91
C LEU A 102 10.77 17.50 -3.17
N ALA A 103 9.51 17.22 -2.82
CA ALA A 103 9.10 15.97 -2.19
C ALA A 103 9.29 14.74 -3.10
N LEU A 104 9.26 14.94 -4.43
CA LEU A 104 9.51 13.88 -5.41
C LEU A 104 11.00 13.55 -5.59
N LEU A 105 11.91 14.44 -5.19
CA LEU A 105 13.35 14.24 -5.37
C LEU A 105 13.90 13.24 -4.35
N ASP A 106 14.21 12.03 -4.81
CA ASP A 106 14.94 11.03 -4.02
C ASP A 106 16.45 11.09 -4.29
N PHE A 107 17.13 12.04 -3.65
CA PHE A 107 18.59 12.18 -3.75
C PHE A 107 19.37 11.04 -3.07
N SER A 108 18.71 10.13 -2.34
CA SER A 108 19.41 9.01 -1.67
C SER A 108 20.01 8.01 -2.67
N ARG A 109 19.48 7.99 -3.90
CA ARG A 109 19.89 7.10 -4.98
C ARG A 109 21.02 7.66 -5.85
N VAL A 110 21.34 8.94 -5.70
CA VAL A 110 22.38 9.60 -6.48
C VAL A 110 23.72 9.44 -5.78
N LYS A 111 24.68 8.81 -6.47
CA LYS A 111 26.06 8.67 -6.00
C LYS A 111 27.00 9.23 -7.07
N PHE A 112 27.85 10.18 -6.67
CA PHE A 112 28.96 10.66 -7.47
C PHE A 112 30.25 10.07 -6.90
N ASP A 113 30.85 9.15 -7.65
CA ASP A 113 32.22 8.72 -7.42
C ASP A 113 33.13 9.29 -8.52
N ALA A 114 34.44 9.08 -8.39
CA ALA A 114 35.41 9.60 -9.35
C ALA A 114 35.19 9.08 -10.78
N ALA A 115 34.62 7.87 -10.93
CA ALA A 115 34.32 7.31 -12.25
C ALA A 115 33.07 7.99 -12.86
N ALA A 116 32.04 8.25 -12.06
CA ALA A 116 30.88 9.03 -12.46
C ALA A 116 31.30 10.45 -12.90
N ASP A 117 32.18 11.11 -12.13
CA ASP A 117 32.65 12.45 -12.46
C ASP A 117 33.43 12.49 -13.79
N ALA A 118 34.29 11.50 -14.05
CA ALA A 118 34.99 11.38 -15.32
C ALA A 118 34.04 11.10 -16.50
N GLY A 119 32.98 10.31 -16.25
CA GLY A 119 31.94 10.00 -17.23
C GLY A 119 31.07 11.20 -17.61
N MET A 120 30.87 12.14 -16.67
CA MET A 120 30.07 13.37 -16.86
C MET A 120 30.81 14.48 -17.62
N ALA A 121 32.06 14.28 -18.01
CA ALA A 121 32.76 15.24 -18.87
C ALA A 121 32.07 15.34 -20.25
N ILE A 122 31.97 16.55 -20.78
CA ILE A 122 31.38 16.82 -22.10
C ILE A 122 32.26 16.18 -23.19
N GLU A 123 31.66 15.35 -24.04
CA GLU A 123 32.31 14.77 -25.22
C GLU A 123 31.88 15.50 -26.51
N ALA A 124 30.58 15.77 -26.65
CA ALA A 124 30.03 16.45 -27.80
C ALA A 124 28.92 17.42 -27.40
N LEU A 125 28.78 18.51 -28.17
CA LEU A 125 27.73 19.50 -28.01
C LEU A 125 27.21 19.89 -29.40
N ALA A 126 25.89 19.89 -29.54
CA ALA A 126 25.18 20.37 -30.72
C ALA A 126 24.12 21.38 -30.29
N VAL A 127 24.14 22.56 -30.92
CA VAL A 127 23.17 23.64 -30.68
C VAL A 127 22.43 23.91 -31.98
N GLN A 128 21.10 23.95 -31.91
CA GLN A 128 20.22 24.21 -33.04
C GLN A 128 19.12 25.18 -32.62
N GLY A 129 19.34 26.48 -32.87
CA GLY A 129 18.42 27.54 -32.45
C GLY A 129 18.31 27.58 -30.92
N ASP A 130 17.09 27.39 -30.41
CA ASP A 130 16.78 27.40 -28.97
C ASP A 130 16.86 26.02 -28.32
N GLU A 131 17.39 25.02 -29.02
CA GLU A 131 17.61 23.66 -28.49
C GLU A 131 19.09 23.30 -28.50
N ALA A 132 19.51 22.53 -27.49
CA ALA A 132 20.85 21.98 -27.43
C ALA A 132 20.85 20.54 -26.93
N SER A 133 21.78 19.75 -27.44
CA SER A 133 22.04 18.37 -27.03
C SER A 133 23.52 18.21 -26.69
N LEU A 134 23.78 17.69 -25.50
CA LEU A 134 25.11 17.46 -24.96
C LEU A 134 25.27 15.97 -24.71
N THR A 135 26.35 15.39 -25.24
CA THR A 135 26.73 14.00 -24.98
C THR A 135 27.94 13.98 -24.06
N THR A 136 27.85 13.22 -22.97
CA THR A 136 28.97 13.02 -22.03
C THR A 136 29.88 11.89 -22.50
N ARG A 137 31.08 11.77 -21.93
CA ARG A 137 32.02 10.67 -22.21
C ARG A 137 31.47 9.28 -21.83
N ALA A 138 30.48 9.23 -20.95
CA ALA A 138 29.76 8.01 -20.62
C ALA A 138 28.71 7.63 -21.69
N GLY A 139 28.51 8.47 -22.71
CA GLY A 139 27.49 8.30 -23.75
C GLY A 139 26.09 8.76 -23.33
N GLU A 140 25.96 9.47 -22.20
CA GLU A 140 24.68 10.02 -21.77
C GLU A 140 24.34 11.28 -22.55
N VAL A 141 23.07 11.43 -22.94
CA VAL A 141 22.60 12.58 -23.72
C VAL A 141 21.70 13.46 -22.85
N PHE A 142 22.16 14.69 -22.60
CA PHE A 142 21.41 15.74 -21.92
C PHE A 142 20.86 16.73 -22.95
N ARG A 143 19.59 17.08 -22.81
CA ARG A 143 18.94 18.06 -23.69
C ARG A 143 18.60 19.32 -22.91
N PHE A 144 18.73 20.44 -23.58
CA PHE A 144 18.47 21.77 -23.05
C PHE A 144 17.61 22.57 -24.02
N VAL A 145 16.79 23.45 -23.47
CA VAL A 145 15.98 24.42 -24.22
C VAL A 145 16.26 25.82 -23.69
N LYS A 146 16.26 26.81 -24.56
CA LYS A 146 16.46 28.22 -24.21
C LYS A 146 15.11 28.87 -23.89
N GLU A 147 14.93 29.30 -22.64
CA GLU A 147 13.72 29.96 -22.18
C GLU A 147 14.07 31.20 -21.36
N GLY A 148 13.50 32.36 -21.73
CA GLY A 148 13.78 33.63 -21.02
C GLY A 148 15.26 34.03 -21.05
N GLY A 149 16.00 33.61 -22.08
CA GLY A 149 17.44 33.86 -22.22
C GLY A 149 18.35 32.86 -21.50
N ALA A 150 17.81 31.92 -20.72
CA ALA A 150 18.58 30.92 -19.99
C ALA A 150 18.37 29.51 -20.57
N TRP A 151 19.43 28.70 -20.59
CA TRP A 151 19.35 27.29 -20.93
C TRP A 151 18.82 26.47 -19.75
N LYS A 152 17.77 25.70 -19.99
CA LYS A 152 17.08 24.87 -19.00
C LYS A 152 17.13 23.40 -19.39
N SER A 153 17.32 22.52 -18.42
CA SER A 153 17.47 21.09 -18.69
C SER A 153 16.12 20.41 -18.86
N THR A 154 15.93 19.66 -19.94
CA THR A 154 14.72 18.85 -20.13
C THR A 154 14.78 17.50 -19.41
N ALA A 155 15.83 17.25 -18.61
CA ALA A 155 16.01 15.97 -17.90
C ALA A 155 14.84 15.66 -16.97
N ILE A 156 14.27 16.66 -16.30
CA ILE A 156 13.10 16.49 -15.43
C ILE A 156 11.87 16.03 -16.22
N GLN A 157 11.61 16.64 -17.39
CA GLN A 157 10.52 16.19 -18.28
C GLN A 157 10.69 14.72 -18.68
N ALA A 158 11.90 14.36 -19.12
CA ALA A 158 12.19 12.99 -19.52
C ALA A 158 11.98 12.00 -18.37
N GLN A 159 12.32 12.38 -17.13
CA GLN A 159 12.05 11.57 -15.95
C GLN A 159 10.56 11.43 -15.66
N LEU A 160 9.76 12.50 -15.80
CA LEU A 160 8.31 12.43 -15.62
C LEU A 160 7.66 11.46 -16.62
N ASP A 161 8.14 11.46 -17.87
CA ASP A 161 7.56 10.64 -18.94
C ASP A 161 8.00 9.16 -18.86
N LEU A 162 9.23 8.89 -18.43
CA LEU A 162 9.83 7.56 -18.51
C LEU A 162 9.80 6.79 -17.18
N ASN A 163 9.75 7.47 -16.03
CA ASN A 163 9.89 6.80 -14.73
C ASN A 163 8.64 5.96 -14.40
N PRO A 164 8.79 4.63 -14.17
CA PRO A 164 7.67 3.75 -13.84
C PRO A 164 6.87 4.15 -12.59
N THR A 165 7.49 4.86 -11.64
CA THR A 165 6.83 5.35 -10.43
C THR A 165 5.75 6.37 -10.77
N PHE A 166 6.02 7.33 -11.66
CA PHE A 166 5.02 8.32 -12.08
C PHE A 166 3.88 7.67 -12.87
N LYS A 167 4.19 6.70 -13.73
CA LYS A 167 3.16 5.92 -14.45
C LYS A 167 2.24 5.18 -13.48
N ARG A 168 2.82 4.56 -12.44
CA ARG A 168 2.05 3.87 -11.40
C ARG A 168 1.21 4.83 -10.57
N LEU A 169 1.77 5.98 -10.18
CA LEU A 169 1.04 7.01 -9.44
C LEU A 169 -0.18 7.50 -10.24
N ARG A 170 -0.01 7.86 -11.52
CA ARG A 170 -1.13 8.24 -12.40
C ARG A 170 -2.17 7.14 -12.55
N ALA A 171 -1.74 5.88 -12.70
CA ALA A 171 -2.67 4.75 -12.76
C ALA A 171 -3.48 4.59 -11.45
N ASN A 172 -2.81 4.72 -10.30
CA ASN A 172 -3.48 4.68 -8.99
C ASN A 172 -4.49 5.81 -8.82
N LEU A 173 -4.14 7.03 -9.25
CA LEU A 173 -5.03 8.20 -9.20
C LEU A 173 -6.27 8.00 -10.08
N ALA A 174 -6.10 7.45 -11.29
CA ALA A 174 -7.21 7.14 -12.18
C ALA A 174 -8.16 6.08 -11.59
N VAL A 175 -7.60 5.00 -11.01
CA VAL A 175 -8.38 3.96 -10.32
C VAL A 175 -9.11 4.54 -9.10
N ALA A 176 -8.45 5.39 -8.31
CA ALA A 176 -9.09 6.01 -7.16
C ALA A 176 -10.21 6.95 -7.57
N ARG A 177 -10.09 7.72 -8.66
CA ARG A 177 -11.21 8.51 -9.18
C ARG A 177 -12.39 7.63 -9.59
N ALA A 178 -12.15 6.58 -10.37
CA ALA A 178 -13.22 5.67 -10.78
C ALA A 178 -13.90 5.00 -9.56
N ASN A 179 -13.11 4.66 -8.53
CA ASN A 179 -13.66 4.19 -7.26
C ASN A 179 -14.49 5.28 -6.59
N LEU A 180 -13.96 6.50 -6.42
CA LEU A 180 -14.71 7.61 -5.81
C LEU A 180 -16.00 7.96 -6.56
N GLU A 181 -15.99 7.88 -7.89
CA GLU A 181 -17.17 8.10 -8.74
C GLU A 181 -18.21 6.98 -8.62
N SER A 182 -17.75 5.72 -8.51
CA SER A 182 -18.66 4.58 -8.26
C SER A 182 -19.17 4.52 -6.82
N TRP A 183 -18.49 5.20 -5.90
CA TRP A 183 -18.88 5.34 -4.51
C TRP A 183 -19.83 6.52 -4.36
N ASP A 184 -21.04 6.34 -4.88
CA ASP A 184 -22.09 7.33 -4.84
C ASP A 184 -22.46 7.70 -3.38
N LYS A 185 -23.12 8.84 -3.18
CA LYS A 185 -23.52 9.33 -1.84
C LYS A 185 -24.37 8.31 -1.07
N ALA A 186 -25.12 7.46 -1.78
CA ALA A 186 -25.84 6.31 -1.23
C ALA A 186 -24.90 5.22 -0.68
N ALA A 187 -23.73 4.98 -1.28
CA ALA A 187 -22.68 4.11 -0.75
C ALA A 187 -22.05 4.67 0.54
N GLN A 188 -21.93 6.00 0.64
CA GLN A 188 -21.43 6.67 1.86
C GLN A 188 -22.45 6.57 3.02
N GLU A 189 -23.75 6.78 2.75
CA GLU A 189 -24.82 6.59 3.75
C GLU A 189 -24.98 5.13 4.17
N THR A 190 -24.72 4.19 3.26
CA THR A 190 -24.77 2.74 3.50
C THR A 190 -23.44 2.15 3.98
N THR A 191 -22.40 2.95 4.24
CA THR A 191 -21.14 2.52 4.88
C THR A 191 -20.82 3.31 6.14
N ASP A 192 -21.71 4.22 6.55
CA ASP A 192 -21.63 4.93 7.83
C ASP A 192 -21.74 3.95 9.00
N ARG A 193 -20.60 3.60 9.60
CA ARG A 193 -20.50 2.68 10.74
C ARG A 193 -21.16 3.21 12.02
N SER A 194 -21.64 4.45 12.04
CA SER A 194 -22.46 5.00 13.12
C SER A 194 -23.92 4.51 13.06
N LYS A 195 -24.33 3.91 11.94
CA LYS A 195 -25.61 3.27 11.72
C LYS A 195 -25.46 1.74 11.58
N PRO A 196 -26.43 0.93 12.01
CA PRO A 196 -26.33 -0.52 11.96
C PRO A 196 -26.30 -1.08 10.53
N GLU A 197 -27.08 -0.52 9.59
CA GLU A 197 -27.03 -0.88 8.17
C GLU A 197 -25.67 -0.57 7.53
N GLY A 198 -25.08 0.56 7.91
CA GLY A 198 -23.79 0.98 7.40
C GLY A 198 -22.67 0.05 7.87
N ALA A 199 -22.68 -0.31 9.15
CA ALA A 199 -21.76 -1.29 9.69
C ALA A 199 -21.97 -2.70 9.11
N PHE A 200 -23.23 -3.11 8.85
CA PHE A 200 -23.50 -4.39 8.21
C PHE A 200 -22.91 -4.45 6.79
N ASN A 201 -23.10 -3.43 5.97
CA ASN A 201 -22.55 -3.43 4.60
C ASN A 201 -21.02 -3.46 4.60
N VAL A 202 -20.37 -2.71 5.49
CA VAL A 202 -18.91 -2.75 5.65
C VAL A 202 -18.44 -4.15 6.06
N PHE A 203 -19.15 -4.79 7.00
CA PHE A 203 -18.91 -6.18 7.40
C PHE A 203 -19.08 -7.15 6.23
N PHE A 204 -20.20 -7.06 5.51
CA PHE A 204 -20.54 -7.94 4.40
C PHE A 204 -19.53 -7.84 3.25
N GLU A 205 -19.17 -6.62 2.83
CA GLU A 205 -18.16 -6.41 1.79
C GLU A 205 -16.77 -6.89 2.24
N SER A 206 -16.43 -6.75 3.52
CA SER A 206 -15.19 -7.31 4.08
C SER A 206 -15.18 -8.84 4.00
N VAL A 207 -16.32 -9.49 4.28
CA VAL A 207 -16.48 -10.95 4.14
C VAL A 207 -16.31 -11.37 2.67
N LYS A 208 -16.99 -10.69 1.75
CA LYS A 208 -16.94 -10.96 0.30
C LYS A 208 -15.55 -10.81 -0.28
N ARG A 209 -14.78 -9.81 0.16
CA ARG A 209 -13.38 -9.59 -0.25
C ARG A 209 -12.39 -10.55 0.42
N GLY A 210 -12.84 -11.39 1.36
CA GLY A 210 -11.96 -12.25 2.14
C GLY A 210 -11.02 -11.48 3.08
N ALA A 211 -11.40 -10.27 3.49
CA ALA A 211 -10.61 -9.39 4.34
C ALA A 211 -10.70 -9.81 5.82
N ARG A 212 -10.16 -10.98 6.17
CA ARG A 212 -10.32 -11.65 7.48
C ARG A 212 -10.02 -10.74 8.68
N VAL A 213 -8.92 -10.00 8.63
CA VAL A 213 -8.51 -9.07 9.69
C VAL A 213 -9.56 -7.98 9.87
N MET A 214 -10.13 -7.48 8.76
CA MET A 214 -11.17 -6.47 8.81
C MET A 214 -12.46 -7.02 9.41
N VAL A 215 -12.84 -8.24 9.03
CA VAL A 215 -14.03 -8.87 9.59
C VAL A 215 -13.90 -9.03 11.11
N TYR A 216 -12.72 -9.44 11.60
CA TYR A 216 -12.44 -9.48 13.03
C TYR A 216 -12.63 -8.10 13.69
N GLU A 217 -12.12 -7.03 13.09
CA GLU A 217 -12.27 -5.67 13.65
C GLU A 217 -13.73 -5.21 13.75
N LEU A 218 -14.57 -5.70 12.83
CA LEU A 218 -15.99 -5.40 12.75
C LEU A 218 -16.86 -6.28 13.66
N LEU A 219 -16.27 -7.22 14.40
CA LEU A 219 -17.00 -7.99 15.42
C LEU A 219 -17.30 -7.14 16.65
N SER A 220 -18.44 -7.42 17.27
CA SER A 220 -18.79 -6.87 18.58
C SER A 220 -17.78 -7.30 19.65
N PRO A 221 -17.66 -6.55 20.76
CA PRO A 221 -16.88 -6.99 21.92
C PRO A 221 -17.28 -8.39 22.41
N ALA A 222 -18.58 -8.71 22.40
CA ALA A 222 -19.10 -10.02 22.79
C ALA A 222 -18.58 -11.15 21.88
N SER A 223 -18.58 -10.94 20.56
CA SER A 223 -18.02 -11.87 19.58
C SER A 223 -16.49 -11.99 19.68
N LYS A 224 -15.78 -10.94 20.11
CA LYS A 224 -14.32 -10.99 20.31
C LYS A 224 -13.90 -11.75 21.58
N GLU A 225 -14.77 -11.82 22.59
CA GLU A 225 -14.42 -12.42 23.89
C GLU A 225 -14.06 -13.92 23.83
N PRO A 226 -14.79 -14.79 23.10
CA PRO A 226 -14.37 -16.18 22.90
C PRO A 226 -12.99 -16.30 22.22
N ILE A 227 -12.65 -15.39 21.30
CA ILE A 227 -11.34 -15.38 20.61
C ILE A 227 -10.23 -15.06 21.60
N LYS A 228 -10.42 -14.04 22.45
CA LYS A 228 -9.47 -13.67 23.51
C LYS A 228 -9.15 -14.84 24.42
N LYS A 229 -10.19 -15.51 24.92
CA LYS A 229 -10.05 -16.72 25.75
C LYS A 229 -9.34 -17.84 25.01
N ALA A 230 -9.72 -18.09 23.76
CA ALA A 230 -9.13 -19.14 22.95
C ALA A 230 -7.63 -18.89 22.67
N VAL A 231 -7.21 -17.65 22.42
CA VAL A 231 -5.79 -17.28 22.27
C VAL A 231 -5.02 -17.49 23.57
N ALA A 232 -5.58 -17.12 24.72
CA ALA A 232 -4.96 -17.37 26.01
C ALA A 232 -4.76 -18.88 26.27
N SER A 233 -5.80 -19.69 26.04
CA SER A 233 -5.73 -21.15 26.13
C SER A 233 -4.73 -21.74 25.13
N LEU A 234 -4.67 -21.19 23.91
CA LEU A 234 -3.76 -21.67 22.88
C LEU A 234 -2.29 -21.41 23.24
N LYS A 235 -1.97 -20.28 23.89
CA LYS A 235 -0.61 -20.03 24.39
C LYS A 235 -0.20 -21.04 25.46
N LEU A 236 -1.11 -21.42 26.36
CA LEU A 236 -0.87 -22.47 27.36
C LEU A 236 -0.68 -23.84 26.69
N TYR A 237 -1.48 -24.14 25.66
CA TYR A 237 -1.34 -25.34 24.85
C TYR A 237 0.01 -25.41 24.15
N GLN A 238 0.43 -24.34 23.47
CA GLN A 238 1.73 -24.24 22.79
C GLN A 238 2.90 -24.45 23.78
N ALA A 239 2.88 -23.79 24.94
CA ALA A 239 3.93 -23.98 25.96
C ALA A 239 3.98 -25.42 26.50
N SER A 240 2.82 -26.04 26.70
CA SER A 240 2.72 -27.45 27.13
C SER A 240 3.22 -28.40 26.05
N LEU A 241 2.94 -28.09 24.79
CA LEU A 241 3.38 -28.85 23.63
C LEU A 241 4.90 -28.75 23.46
N GLU A 242 5.49 -27.56 23.58
CA GLU A 242 6.94 -27.32 23.57
C GLU A 242 7.66 -28.08 24.68
N LYS A 243 7.07 -28.12 25.87
CA LYS A 243 7.62 -28.88 27.00
C LYS A 243 7.59 -30.39 26.77
N ARG A 244 6.50 -30.93 26.22
CA ARG A 244 6.34 -32.39 25.99
C ARG A 244 7.07 -32.88 24.74
N PHE A 245 7.16 -32.04 23.71
CA PHE A 245 7.74 -32.33 22.42
C PHE A 245 8.72 -31.20 22.04
N PRO A 246 9.95 -31.21 22.58
CA PRO A 246 10.91 -30.12 22.37
C PRO A 246 11.38 -30.01 20.91
N ALA A 247 11.41 -31.13 20.18
CA ALA A 247 11.78 -31.16 18.77
C ALA A 247 10.65 -30.59 17.89
N LEU A 248 10.94 -29.52 17.15
CA LEU A 248 9.97 -28.85 16.26
C LEU A 248 9.30 -29.81 15.25
N PRO A 249 10.03 -30.73 14.56
CA PRO A 249 9.39 -31.64 13.61
C PRO A 249 8.34 -32.57 14.26
N ALA A 250 8.58 -33.00 15.51
CA ALA A 250 7.63 -33.86 16.23
C ALA A 250 6.35 -33.09 16.60
N ARG A 251 6.48 -31.83 17.02
CA ARG A 251 5.31 -30.95 17.25
C ARG A 251 4.49 -30.74 15.99
N GLN A 252 5.17 -30.41 14.90
CA GLN A 252 4.52 -30.16 13.61
C GLN A 252 3.79 -31.40 13.09
N ALA A 253 4.40 -32.58 13.23
CA ALA A 253 3.77 -33.85 12.87
C ALA A 253 2.50 -34.10 13.70
N LEU A 254 2.56 -33.93 15.03
CA LEU A 254 1.39 -34.07 15.90
C LEU A 254 0.29 -33.07 15.53
N LEU A 255 0.62 -31.79 15.35
CA LEU A 255 -0.37 -30.77 14.99
C LEU A 255 -0.99 -31.01 13.61
N ALA A 256 -0.22 -31.51 12.65
CA ALA A 256 -0.72 -31.88 11.33
C ALA A 256 -1.71 -33.06 11.43
N GLU A 257 -1.34 -34.12 12.15
CA GLU A 257 -2.21 -35.29 12.41
C GLU A 257 -3.54 -34.86 13.05
N ARG A 258 -3.49 -33.92 13.98
CA ARG A 258 -4.65 -33.37 14.69
C ARG A 258 -5.44 -32.33 13.92
N LYS A 259 -5.05 -32.01 12.67
CA LYS A 259 -5.62 -30.92 11.86
C LYS A 259 -5.64 -29.57 12.61
N PHE A 260 -4.57 -29.32 13.37
CA PHE A 260 -4.38 -28.15 14.23
C PHE A 260 -3.09 -27.38 13.91
N ALA A 261 -2.47 -27.66 12.76
CA ALA A 261 -1.23 -27.02 12.32
C ALA A 261 -1.33 -25.48 12.13
N TRP A 262 -2.53 -24.93 11.96
CA TRP A 262 -2.71 -23.47 11.92
C TRP A 262 -2.44 -22.81 13.28
N ALA A 263 -2.60 -23.55 14.37
CA ALA A 263 -2.47 -23.05 15.73
C ALA A 263 -1.02 -22.66 16.08
N GLU A 264 -0.02 -23.25 15.43
CA GLU A 264 1.40 -22.87 15.57
C GLU A 264 1.69 -21.46 15.03
N ARG A 265 0.86 -20.96 14.11
CA ARG A 265 1.05 -19.65 13.45
C ARG A 265 0.29 -18.53 14.13
N VAL A 266 -0.46 -18.83 15.20
CA VAL A 266 -1.26 -17.84 15.92
C VAL A 266 -0.37 -17.05 16.88
N GLY A 267 -0.10 -15.80 16.54
CA GLY A 267 0.56 -14.84 17.42
C GLY A 267 -0.40 -13.97 18.25
N ASP A 268 -1.59 -13.71 17.71
CA ASP A 268 -2.59 -12.79 18.28
C ASP A 268 -4.04 -13.19 17.93
N GLU A 269 -5.01 -12.39 18.38
CA GLU A 269 -6.45 -12.59 18.15
C GLU A 269 -6.83 -12.56 16.66
N LYS A 270 -6.17 -11.72 15.86
CA LYS A 270 -6.44 -11.58 14.43
C LYS A 270 -5.96 -12.80 13.66
N ALA A 271 -4.75 -13.27 13.97
CA ALA A 271 -4.18 -14.49 13.41
C ALA A 271 -5.02 -15.71 13.79
N PHE A 272 -5.52 -15.77 15.03
CA PHE A 272 -6.44 -16.84 15.46
C PHE A 272 -7.72 -16.84 14.65
N PHE A 273 -8.39 -15.69 14.53
CA PHE A 273 -9.61 -15.56 13.73
C PHE A 273 -9.39 -15.93 12.26
N ALA A 274 -8.28 -15.47 11.66
CA ALA A 274 -7.92 -15.82 10.30
C ALA A 274 -7.68 -17.33 10.14
N GLY A 275 -7.04 -17.98 11.12
CA GLY A 275 -6.88 -19.43 11.15
C GLY A 275 -8.21 -20.17 11.15
N LEU A 276 -9.16 -19.78 12.03
CA LEU A 276 -10.51 -20.35 12.05
C LEU A 276 -11.23 -20.17 10.71
N TRP A 277 -11.15 -18.97 10.13
CA TRP A 277 -11.70 -18.69 8.81
C TRP A 277 -11.16 -19.65 7.75
N ASP A 278 -9.84 -19.83 7.68
CA ASP A 278 -9.18 -20.67 6.68
C ASP A 278 -9.53 -22.15 6.82
N THR A 279 -9.92 -22.60 8.02
CA THR A 279 -10.44 -23.96 8.20
C THR A 279 -11.88 -24.14 7.72
N GLY A 280 -12.58 -23.07 7.34
CA GLY A 280 -14.00 -23.09 6.98
C GLY A 280 -14.94 -23.15 8.19
N ALA A 281 -14.43 -23.07 9.42
CA ALA A 281 -15.22 -23.17 10.64
C ALA A 281 -16.30 -22.07 10.78
N LEU A 282 -16.11 -20.95 10.09
CA LEU A 282 -17.02 -19.80 10.12
C LEU A 282 -17.97 -19.74 8.91
N ALA A 283 -17.90 -20.68 7.97
CA ALA A 283 -18.59 -20.58 6.68
C ALA A 283 -20.13 -20.63 6.78
N ALA A 284 -20.68 -21.23 7.84
CA ALA A 284 -22.13 -21.32 8.04
C ALA A 284 -22.75 -19.97 8.49
N ASP A 285 -22.00 -19.22 9.29
CA ASP A 285 -22.47 -17.99 9.94
C ASP A 285 -22.06 -16.73 9.19
N LEU A 286 -21.03 -16.83 8.34
CA LEU A 286 -20.60 -15.74 7.47
C LEU A 286 -21.25 -15.86 6.10
N PRO A 287 -21.75 -14.76 5.52
CA PRO A 287 -22.42 -14.80 4.22
C PRO A 287 -21.40 -14.81 3.06
N ILE A 288 -20.55 -15.83 3.03
CA ILE A 288 -19.46 -15.97 2.05
C ILE A 288 -20.06 -16.25 0.66
N GLY A 289 -19.75 -15.40 -0.32
CA GLY A 289 -20.13 -15.61 -1.72
C GLY A 289 -21.58 -15.28 -2.06
N ALA A 290 -22.38 -14.82 -1.11
CA ALA A 290 -23.78 -14.43 -1.32
C ALA A 290 -23.89 -13.04 -1.97
N THR A 291 -25.05 -12.76 -2.56
CA THR A 291 -25.52 -11.39 -2.81
C THR A 291 -26.42 -10.95 -1.67
N ALA A 292 -26.24 -9.72 -1.17
CA ALA A 292 -27.01 -9.19 -0.04
C ALA A 292 -27.76 -7.92 -0.43
N THR A 293 -29.03 -7.88 -0.04
CA THR A 293 -29.84 -6.65 -0.04
C THR A 293 -30.46 -6.51 1.34
N ILE A 294 -30.26 -5.36 2.00
CA ILE A 294 -30.94 -5.05 3.25
C ILE A 294 -32.42 -4.84 2.95
N GLU A 295 -33.30 -5.62 3.59
CA GLU A 295 -34.75 -5.49 3.48
C GLU A 295 -35.32 -4.56 4.55
N SER A 296 -34.81 -4.65 5.78
CA SER A 296 -35.22 -3.79 6.89
C SER A 296 -34.17 -3.71 8.00
N VAL A 297 -34.29 -2.67 8.82
CA VAL A 297 -33.49 -2.47 10.03
C VAL A 297 -34.46 -2.23 11.18
N GLU A 298 -34.37 -3.06 12.21
CA GLU A 298 -35.17 -2.93 13.43
C GLU A 298 -34.24 -2.55 14.59
N ASN A 299 -34.35 -1.32 15.08
CA ASN A 299 -33.59 -0.85 16.24
C ASN A 299 -34.23 -1.39 17.53
N GLN A 300 -33.45 -2.10 18.34
CA GLN A 300 -33.83 -2.66 19.63
C GLN A 300 -33.22 -1.82 20.76
N GLY A 301 -33.43 -0.49 20.70
CA GLY A 301 -32.78 0.49 21.58
C GLY A 301 -31.59 1.21 20.93
N THR A 302 -30.70 1.77 21.75
CA THR A 302 -29.54 2.55 21.30
C THR A 302 -28.28 1.71 21.03
N GLU A 303 -28.26 0.48 21.52
CA GLU A 303 -27.07 -0.38 21.55
C GLU A 303 -27.23 -1.68 20.75
N LYS A 304 -28.42 -1.96 20.23
CA LYS A 304 -28.72 -3.21 19.52
C LYS A 304 -29.67 -2.95 18.36
N ALA A 305 -29.39 -3.59 17.22
CA ALA A 305 -30.24 -3.53 16.05
C ALA A 305 -30.20 -4.87 15.32
N SER A 306 -31.31 -5.21 14.67
CA SER A 306 -31.44 -6.36 13.80
C SER A 306 -31.52 -5.88 12.36
N VAL A 307 -30.60 -6.33 11.50
CA VAL A 307 -30.59 -6.04 10.07
C VAL A 307 -31.11 -7.28 9.35
N VAL A 308 -32.28 -7.17 8.72
CA VAL A 308 -32.86 -8.25 7.91
C VAL A 308 -32.33 -8.10 6.49
N VAL A 309 -31.70 -9.17 6.00
CA VAL A 309 -30.95 -9.17 4.75
C VAL A 309 -31.40 -10.34 3.91
N LYS A 310 -31.76 -10.06 2.66
CA LYS A 310 -32.00 -11.09 1.66
C LYS A 310 -30.67 -11.57 1.11
N LEU A 311 -30.31 -12.81 1.42
CA LEU A 311 -29.14 -13.51 0.90
C LEU A 311 -29.57 -14.57 -0.10
N ASP A 312 -29.22 -14.38 -1.37
CA ASP A 312 -29.54 -15.31 -2.46
C ASP A 312 -31.03 -15.73 -2.46
N GLY A 313 -31.91 -14.77 -2.19
CA GLY A 313 -33.36 -14.95 -2.13
C GLY A 313 -33.93 -15.29 -0.76
N ASN A 314 -33.10 -15.67 0.22
CA ASN A 314 -33.54 -16.06 1.57
C ASN A 314 -33.27 -14.94 2.59
N ALA A 315 -34.29 -14.53 3.33
CA ALA A 315 -34.12 -13.57 4.41
C ALA A 315 -33.34 -14.20 5.58
N ARG A 316 -32.29 -13.50 6.05
CA ARG A 316 -31.55 -13.79 7.27
C ARG A 316 -31.49 -12.55 8.14
N THR A 317 -31.48 -12.72 9.45
CA THR A 317 -31.34 -11.62 10.41
C THR A 317 -29.92 -11.58 10.94
N PHE A 318 -29.28 -10.42 10.88
CA PHE A 318 -27.97 -10.13 11.42
C PHE A 318 -28.12 -9.19 12.61
N VAL A 319 -27.57 -9.58 13.76
CA VAL A 319 -27.60 -8.75 14.97
C VAL A 319 -26.34 -7.88 15.00
N MET A 320 -26.55 -6.58 15.07
CA MET A 320 -25.52 -5.57 15.26
C MET A 320 -25.61 -5.01 16.68
N THR A 321 -24.47 -4.78 17.32
CA THR A 321 -24.40 -4.14 18.65
C THR A 321 -23.47 -2.95 18.61
N ARG A 322 -23.76 -1.93 19.41
CA ARG A 322 -22.98 -0.70 19.47
C ARG A 322 -22.05 -0.73 20.69
N ASP A 323 -20.78 -0.42 20.49
CA ASP A 323 -19.81 -0.31 21.58
C ASP A 323 -19.76 1.09 22.20
N ASP A 324 -18.93 1.26 23.23
CA ASP A 324 -18.64 2.51 23.93
C ASP A 324 -18.02 3.58 23.02
N THR A 325 -17.35 3.18 21.94
CA THR A 325 -16.85 4.07 20.89
C THR A 325 -17.94 4.54 19.92
N LYS A 326 -19.20 4.16 20.18
CA LYS A 326 -20.38 4.45 19.36
C LYS A 326 -20.33 3.81 17.98
N ARG A 327 -19.53 2.75 17.79
CA ARG A 327 -19.43 2.01 16.53
C ARG A 327 -20.27 0.75 16.60
N TRP A 328 -20.95 0.42 15.51
CA TRP A 328 -21.68 -0.84 15.40
C TRP A 328 -20.75 -1.98 14.95
N GLY A 329 -20.93 -3.16 15.54
CA GLY A 329 -20.22 -4.39 15.22
C GLY A 329 -21.14 -5.61 15.23
N TYR A 330 -20.77 -6.63 14.46
CA TYR A 330 -21.56 -7.84 14.29
C TYR A 330 -21.48 -8.74 15.53
N ALA A 331 -22.65 -9.15 16.04
CA ALA A 331 -22.82 -9.93 17.27
C ALA A 331 -23.55 -11.26 17.01
N GLY A 332 -23.14 -11.97 15.96
CA GLY A 332 -23.73 -13.27 15.59
C GLY A 332 -22.74 -14.43 15.56
N LEU A 333 -21.48 -14.22 15.94
CA LEU A 333 -20.45 -15.26 15.90
C LEU A 333 -20.12 -15.86 17.27
N GLU A 334 -20.69 -15.37 18.36
CA GLU A 334 -20.34 -15.75 19.74
C GLU A 334 -20.37 -17.27 19.92
N ALA A 335 -21.49 -17.90 19.58
CA ALA A 335 -21.69 -19.33 19.76
C ALA A 335 -20.73 -20.17 18.90
N THR A 336 -20.49 -19.76 17.65
CA THR A 336 -19.58 -20.47 16.76
C THR A 336 -18.12 -20.27 17.17
N LEU A 337 -17.72 -19.07 17.58
CA LEU A 337 -16.35 -18.80 18.06
C LEU A 337 -16.09 -19.49 19.40
N GLU A 338 -17.09 -19.61 20.26
CA GLU A 338 -16.97 -20.40 21.49
C GLU A 338 -16.82 -21.90 21.17
N ARG A 339 -17.65 -22.43 20.27
CA ARG A 339 -17.62 -23.86 19.89
C ARG A 339 -16.36 -24.24 19.12
N GLU A 340 -16.09 -23.55 18.02
CA GLU A 340 -15.02 -23.89 17.07
C GLU A 340 -13.65 -23.34 17.49
N GLY A 341 -13.64 -22.24 18.23
CA GLY A 341 -12.42 -21.63 18.77
C GLY A 341 -12.09 -22.18 20.15
N LEU A 342 -12.76 -21.67 21.18
CA LEU A 342 -12.39 -21.92 22.58
C LEU A 342 -12.49 -23.39 22.97
N ARG A 343 -13.67 -24.02 22.81
CA ARG A 343 -13.89 -25.41 23.24
C ARG A 343 -13.02 -26.40 22.49
N ARG A 344 -12.71 -26.11 21.23
CA ARG A 344 -11.78 -26.92 20.42
C ARG A 344 -10.35 -26.86 20.97
N VAL A 345 -9.85 -25.67 21.31
CA VAL A 345 -8.54 -25.50 21.95
C VAL A 345 -8.50 -26.24 23.29
N GLU A 346 -9.52 -26.09 24.13
CA GLU A 346 -9.62 -26.76 25.42
C GLU A 346 -9.70 -28.29 25.30
N ALA A 347 -10.36 -28.81 24.26
CA ALA A 347 -10.38 -30.24 23.96
C ALA A 347 -8.99 -30.75 23.59
N GLU A 348 -8.25 -30.03 22.75
CA GLU A 348 -6.87 -30.39 22.39
C GLU A 348 -5.92 -30.32 23.59
N MET A 349 -6.08 -29.33 24.47
CA MET A 349 -5.33 -29.25 25.74
C MET A 349 -5.54 -30.48 26.62
N ARG A 350 -6.80 -30.87 26.86
CA ARG A 350 -7.11 -32.07 27.66
C ARG A 350 -6.55 -33.33 27.03
N HIS A 351 -6.55 -33.41 25.70
CA HIS A 351 -5.99 -34.55 25.01
C HIS A 351 -4.46 -34.61 25.13
N LEU A 352 -3.78 -33.46 25.01
CA LEU A 352 -2.33 -33.36 25.20
C LEU A 352 -1.89 -33.93 26.55
N ASP A 353 -2.71 -33.79 27.59
CA ASP A 353 -2.41 -34.33 28.91
C ASP A 353 -2.39 -35.86 28.98
N THR A 354 -3.16 -36.51 28.10
CA THR A 354 -3.25 -37.98 27.99
C THR A 354 -2.15 -38.60 27.13
N LEU A 355 -1.42 -37.80 26.35
CA LEU A 355 -0.37 -38.31 25.48
C LEU A 355 0.86 -38.73 26.30
N PRO A 356 1.49 -39.87 25.98
CA PRO A 356 2.77 -40.25 26.58
C PRO A 356 3.81 -39.17 26.27
N ALA A 357 4.70 -38.90 27.24
CA ALA A 357 5.83 -38.01 27.00
C ALA A 357 6.65 -38.55 25.82
N ALA A 358 7.17 -37.65 24.97
CA ALA A 358 8.07 -38.06 23.90
C ALA A 358 9.27 -38.81 24.53
N PRO A 359 9.72 -39.93 23.94
CA PRO A 359 10.93 -40.59 24.40
C PRO A 359 12.06 -39.55 24.41
N ALA A 360 12.82 -39.51 25.51
CA ALA A 360 14.01 -38.69 25.58
C ALA A 360 14.95 -39.08 24.42
N PRO A 361 15.57 -38.10 23.74
CA PRO A 361 16.43 -38.36 22.58
C PRO A 361 17.61 -39.28 22.90
#